data_AF-A0A815IYP7-F1
#
_entry.id   AF-A0A815IYP7-F1
#
_cell.length_a   1.000
_cell.length_b   1.000
_cell.length_c   1.000
_cell.angle_alpha   90.00
_cell.angle_beta   90.00
_cell.angle_gamma   90.00
#
_symmetry.space_group_name_H-M   'P 1'
#
loop_
_entity.id
_entity.type
_entity.pdbx_description
1 polymer ?
#
loop_
_entity_poly.entity_id
_entity_poly.type
_entity_poly.pdbx_seq_one_letter_code
_entity_poly.pdbx_strand_id
1 'polypeptide(L)'
;MADEQNTPEVAAIVSRIESWLNTHQNRLELDLTNESIPFEQHSGTLFTANQGQVSVTLGFNDGVTKDSSIEQLRSKFNFIALDRLPVPGLDGVPSKWQIYPQTPVSSFSEGVTLEQYNSNTQILQLTVETKFFAIYGNIPQVPQIACGSAPKGTYLQVRRDIQGIIKLKAKLVFSA
;
A
#
# COMPACT_ATOMS: atom_id res chain seq x y z
N MET A 1 17.93 19.26 8.52
CA MET A 1 16.95 19.41 7.42
C MET A 1 15.51 19.61 7.94
N ALA A 2 15.30 20.35 9.04
CA ALA A 2 14.02 20.33 9.76
C ALA A 2 13.14 21.60 9.64
N ASP A 3 13.63 22.70 9.04
CA ASP A 3 12.91 24.00 9.09
C ASP A 3 12.09 24.36 7.84
N GLU A 4 12.29 23.70 6.71
CA GLU A 4 11.72 24.18 5.44
C GLU A 4 10.26 23.78 5.19
N GLN A 5 9.69 22.83 5.95
CA GLN A 5 8.33 22.32 5.74
C GLN A 5 7.29 22.79 6.78
N ASN A 6 7.72 23.49 7.84
CA ASN A 6 6.86 23.88 8.95
C ASN A 6 5.88 25.00 8.55
N THR A 7 4.70 24.60 8.07
CA THR A 7 3.49 25.45 8.07
C THR A 7 2.57 25.01 9.21
N PRO A 8 1.69 25.89 9.73
CA PRO A 8 0.71 25.49 10.74
C PRO A 8 -0.19 24.33 10.29
N GLU A 9 -0.51 24.26 9.00
CA GLU A 9 -1.27 23.14 8.42
C GLU A 9 -0.49 21.83 8.51
N VAL A 10 0.78 21.81 8.09
CA VAL A 10 1.63 20.61 8.18
C VAL A 10 1.80 20.18 9.63
N ALA A 11 2.06 21.11 10.55
CA ALA A 11 2.19 20.81 11.97
C ALA A 11 0.91 20.18 12.55
N ALA A 12 -0.26 20.66 12.15
CA ALA A 12 -1.54 20.08 12.56
C ALA A 12 -1.72 18.65 12.02
N ILE A 13 -1.33 18.38 10.77
CA ILE A 13 -1.42 17.03 10.18
C ILE A 13 -0.41 16.09 10.86
N VAL A 14 0.83 16.53 11.11
CA VAL A 14 1.84 15.77 11.83
C VAL A 14 1.34 15.41 13.23
N SER A 15 0.80 16.36 13.99
CA SER A 15 0.25 16.11 15.32
C SER A 15 -0.90 15.08 15.29
N ARG A 16 -1.75 15.13 14.25
CA ARG A 16 -2.81 14.12 14.05
C ARG A 16 -2.24 12.73 13.80
N ILE A 17 -1.24 12.62 12.91
CA ILE A 17 -0.58 11.35 12.60
C ILE A 17 0.10 10.78 13.86
N GLU A 18 0.79 11.61 14.64
CA GLU A 18 1.41 11.19 15.90
C GLU A 18 0.38 10.72 16.92
N SER A 19 -0.74 11.45 17.06
CA SER A 19 -1.84 11.01 17.93
C SER A 19 -2.42 9.68 17.47
N TRP A 20 -2.65 9.50 16.17
CA TRP A 20 -3.15 8.25 15.60
C TRP A 20 -2.19 7.09 15.89
N LEU A 21 -0.89 7.29 15.65
CA LEU A 21 0.16 6.30 15.92
C LEU A 21 0.19 5.89 17.40
N ASN A 22 0.06 6.85 18.31
CA ASN A 22 0.02 6.57 19.74
C ASN A 22 -1.22 5.76 20.14
N THR A 23 -2.41 6.14 19.66
CA THR A 23 -3.66 5.42 19.93
C THR A 23 -3.64 3.99 19.39
N HIS A 24 -2.97 3.77 18.25
CA HIS A 24 -2.85 2.45 17.62
C HIS A 24 -1.56 1.72 17.99
N GLN A 25 -0.79 2.21 18.97
CA GLN A 25 0.45 1.58 19.45
C GLN A 25 1.47 1.29 18.33
N ASN A 26 1.56 2.20 17.34
CA ASN A 26 2.34 2.02 16.12
C ASN A 26 1.98 0.74 15.34
N ARG A 27 0.69 0.38 15.28
CA ARG A 27 0.18 -0.72 14.46
C ARG A 27 -0.76 -0.19 13.38
N LEU A 28 -0.57 -0.66 12.15
CA LEU A 28 -1.49 -0.46 11.04
C LEU A 28 -2.15 -1.79 10.71
N GLU A 29 -3.44 -1.89 10.99
CA GLU A 29 -4.26 -3.04 10.61
C GLU A 29 -5.22 -2.61 9.50
N LEU A 30 -5.08 -3.24 8.34
CA LEU A 30 -5.83 -2.89 7.14
C LEU A 30 -6.55 -4.12 6.60
N ASP A 31 -7.86 -4.15 6.79
CA ASP A 31 -8.72 -5.20 6.25
C ASP A 31 -9.42 -4.71 4.98
N LEU A 32 -8.95 -5.20 3.83
CA LEU A 32 -9.49 -4.97 2.49
C LEU A 32 -10.17 -6.24 1.96
N THR A 33 -10.78 -7.04 2.85
CA THR A 33 -11.49 -8.28 2.48
C THR A 33 -12.99 -8.10 2.32
N ASN A 34 -13.55 -6.91 2.61
CA ASN A 34 -14.97 -6.62 2.42
C ASN A 34 -15.38 -6.73 0.94
N GLU A 35 -14.55 -6.22 0.03
CA GLU A 35 -14.76 -6.28 -1.41
C GLU A 35 -13.49 -6.77 -2.11
N SER A 36 -13.64 -7.45 -3.24
CA SER A 36 -12.48 -7.86 -4.03
C SER A 36 -11.95 -6.69 -4.86
N ILE A 37 -10.66 -6.42 -4.74
CA ILE A 37 -9.96 -5.40 -5.52
C ILE A 37 -9.52 -6.03 -6.84
N PRO A 38 -9.82 -5.43 -8.02
CA PRO A 38 -9.33 -5.93 -9.30
C PRO A 38 -7.83 -5.68 -9.43
N PHE A 39 -7.11 -6.75 -9.76
CA PHE A 39 -5.69 -6.77 -10.07
C PHE A 39 -5.54 -7.07 -11.55
N GLU A 40 -5.27 -6.04 -12.34
CA GLU A 40 -5.16 -6.14 -13.80
C GLU A 40 -3.83 -6.77 -14.18
N GLN A 41 -3.88 -7.75 -15.08
CA GLN A 41 -2.69 -8.39 -15.62
C GLN A 41 -1.97 -7.44 -16.60
N HIS A 42 -0.73 -7.08 -16.29
CA HIS A 42 0.13 -6.29 -17.18
C HIS A 42 1.07 -7.16 -18.01
N SER A 43 1.39 -8.35 -17.49
CA SER A 43 2.16 -9.38 -18.19
C SER A 43 1.81 -10.74 -17.61
N GLY A 44 2.31 -11.83 -18.22
CA GLY A 44 2.10 -13.20 -17.71
C GLY A 44 2.41 -13.38 -16.22
N THR A 45 3.25 -12.51 -15.64
CA THR A 45 3.80 -12.61 -14.29
C THR A 45 3.47 -11.43 -13.38
N LEU A 46 2.76 -10.41 -13.86
CA LEU A 46 2.57 -9.16 -13.11
C LEU A 46 1.12 -8.72 -13.08
N PHE A 47 0.63 -8.45 -11.88
CA PHE A 47 -0.74 -8.00 -11.61
C PHE A 47 -0.71 -6.74 -10.75
N THR A 48 -1.43 -5.69 -11.13
CA THR A 48 -1.46 -4.44 -10.36
C THR A 48 -2.89 -4.01 -10.09
N ALA A 49 -3.14 -3.60 -8.85
CA ALA A 49 -4.34 -2.90 -8.44
C ALA A 49 -4.02 -1.42 -8.24
N ASN A 50 -4.86 -0.55 -8.82
CA ASN A 50 -4.83 0.89 -8.60
C ASN A 50 -6.26 1.39 -8.37
N GLN A 51 -6.73 1.33 -7.12
CA GLN A 51 -8.09 1.70 -6.74
C GLN A 51 -8.07 2.67 -5.56
N GLY A 52 -8.41 3.94 -5.81
CA GLY A 52 -8.42 4.98 -4.78
C GLY A 52 -7.03 5.16 -4.15
N GLN A 53 -6.95 4.94 -2.83
CA GLN A 53 -5.70 5.00 -2.06
C GLN A 53 -4.93 3.66 -2.01
N VAL A 54 -5.44 2.61 -2.67
CA VAL A 54 -4.77 1.31 -2.75
C VAL A 54 -4.02 1.22 -4.07
N SER A 55 -2.70 1.04 -4.00
CA SER A 55 -1.82 0.76 -5.12
C SER A 55 -0.90 -0.37 -4.70
N VAL A 56 -1.14 -1.55 -5.27
CA VAL A 56 -0.46 -2.80 -4.89
C VAL A 56 -0.13 -3.59 -6.14
N THR A 57 1.07 -4.15 -6.18
CA THR A 57 1.52 -5.01 -7.28
C THR A 57 1.88 -6.39 -6.75
N LEU A 58 1.44 -7.44 -7.45
CA LEU A 58 1.83 -8.83 -7.23
C LEU A 58 2.69 -9.31 -8.40
N GLY A 59 3.87 -9.83 -8.09
CA GLY A 59 4.80 -10.42 -9.04
C GLY A 59 4.93 -11.92 -8.83
N PHE A 60 4.98 -12.65 -9.94
CA PHE A 60 5.23 -14.09 -9.99
C PHE A 60 6.51 -14.36 -10.80
N ASN A 61 7.21 -15.46 -10.54
CA ASN A 61 8.41 -15.86 -11.27
C ASN A 61 8.10 -16.43 -12.65
N ASP A 62 6.93 -17.07 -12.78
CA ASP A 62 6.46 -17.70 -14.01
C ASP A 62 5.00 -17.35 -14.27
N GLY A 63 4.56 -17.61 -15.51
CA GLY A 63 3.18 -17.38 -15.93
C GLY A 63 2.17 -18.07 -15.00
N VAL A 64 1.21 -17.29 -14.52
CA VAL A 64 0.03 -17.79 -13.81
C VAL A 64 -1.20 -17.66 -14.71
N THR A 65 -2.13 -18.59 -14.58
CA THR A 65 -3.37 -18.65 -15.37
C THR A 65 -4.57 -18.67 -14.45
N LYS A 66 -5.75 -18.36 -14.99
CA LYS A 66 -7.02 -18.44 -14.24
C LYS A 66 -7.27 -19.80 -13.57
N ASP A 67 -6.74 -20.86 -14.17
CA ASP A 67 -6.91 -22.24 -13.73
C ASP A 67 -5.81 -22.71 -12.76
N SER A 68 -4.88 -21.82 -12.38
CA SER A 68 -3.81 -22.15 -11.45
C SER A 68 -4.35 -22.56 -10.08
N SER A 69 -3.75 -23.57 -9.45
CA SER A 69 -4.07 -23.91 -8.05
C SER A 69 -3.39 -22.94 -7.07
N ILE A 70 -3.85 -22.92 -5.82
CA ILE A 70 -3.19 -22.11 -4.78
C ILE A 70 -1.73 -22.53 -4.56
N GLU A 71 -1.40 -23.82 -4.70
CA GLU A 71 -0.03 -24.34 -4.61
C GLU A 71 0.84 -23.83 -5.76
N GLN A 72 0.28 -23.75 -6.98
CA GLN A 72 0.97 -23.17 -8.12
C GLN A 72 1.20 -21.67 -7.93
N LEU A 73 0.22 -20.94 -7.41
CA LEU A 73 0.39 -19.51 -7.09
C LEU A 73 1.45 -19.30 -6.00
N ARG A 74 1.44 -20.10 -4.93
CA ARG A 74 2.44 -20.05 -3.85
C ARG A 74 3.84 -20.33 -4.33
N SER A 75 4.03 -21.40 -5.12
CA SER A 75 5.35 -21.77 -5.64
C SER A 75 5.91 -20.76 -6.64
N LYS A 76 5.03 -20.03 -7.34
CA LYS A 76 5.43 -19.00 -8.30
C LYS A 76 5.49 -17.60 -7.72
N PHE A 77 4.96 -17.35 -6.52
CA PHE A 77 4.94 -16.03 -5.92
C PHE A 77 6.38 -15.50 -5.74
N ASN A 78 6.62 -14.30 -6.25
CA ASN A 78 7.94 -13.67 -6.21
C ASN A 78 7.96 -12.49 -5.24
N PHE A 79 7.02 -11.55 -5.39
CA PHE A 79 6.98 -10.36 -4.53
C PHE A 79 5.60 -9.70 -4.49
N ILE A 80 5.43 -8.86 -3.47
CA ILE A 80 4.43 -7.80 -3.41
C ILE A 80 5.13 -6.44 -3.35
N ALA A 81 4.55 -5.42 -3.98
CA ALA A 81 4.90 -4.01 -3.79
C ALA A 81 3.69 -3.26 -3.23
N LEU A 82 3.89 -2.47 -2.18
CA LEU A 82 2.86 -1.73 -1.47
C LEU A 82 3.09 -0.22 -1.66
N ASP A 83 2.70 0.29 -2.83
CA ASP A 83 3.02 1.67 -3.24
C ASP A 83 2.17 2.71 -2.50
N ARG A 84 0.87 2.44 -2.35
CA ARG A 84 -0.06 3.28 -1.58
C ARG A 84 -1.04 2.39 -0.84
N LEU A 85 -1.24 2.69 0.44
CA LEU A 85 -2.26 2.07 1.28
C LEU A 85 -2.96 3.16 2.10
N PRO A 86 -4.27 3.02 2.36
CA PRO A 86 -4.95 3.91 3.29
C PRO A 86 -4.45 3.73 4.72
N VAL A 87 -4.71 4.72 5.57
CA VAL A 87 -4.47 4.69 7.02
C VAL A 87 -5.82 4.79 7.73
N PRO A 88 -6.52 3.67 7.97
CA PRO A 88 -7.86 3.69 8.58
C PRO A 88 -7.88 4.39 9.94
N GLY A 89 -8.92 5.19 10.19
CA GLY A 89 -9.07 5.96 11.43
C GLY A 89 -8.21 7.23 11.51
N LEU A 90 -7.42 7.55 10.48
CA LEU A 90 -6.75 8.85 10.38
C LEU A 90 -7.68 9.89 9.75
N ASP A 91 -8.57 10.45 10.57
CA ASP A 91 -9.58 11.41 10.13
C ASP A 91 -9.13 12.87 10.24
N GLY A 92 -9.83 13.75 9.51
CA GLY A 92 -9.64 15.20 9.59
C GLY A 92 -8.37 15.73 8.92
N VAL A 93 -7.71 14.91 8.10
CA VAL A 93 -6.70 15.38 7.14
C VAL A 93 -7.42 16.00 5.93
N PRO A 94 -7.02 17.20 5.45
CA PRO A 94 -7.66 17.80 4.28
C PRO A 94 -7.52 16.92 3.04
N SER A 95 -8.60 16.78 2.27
CA SER A 95 -8.70 15.84 1.13
C SER A 95 -7.68 16.05 0.00
N LYS A 96 -7.07 17.24 -0.08
CA LYS A 96 -5.98 17.54 -1.02
C LYS A 96 -4.69 16.76 -0.71
N TRP A 97 -4.55 16.24 0.50
CA TRP A 97 -3.40 15.44 0.93
C TRP A 97 -3.61 13.96 0.61
N GLN A 98 -2.61 13.35 0.00
CA GLN A 98 -2.45 11.91 -0.03
C GLN A 98 -1.62 11.51 1.16
N ILE A 99 -2.16 10.65 2.01
CA ILE A 99 -1.46 10.09 3.17
C ILE A 99 -1.39 8.59 3.01
N TYR A 100 -0.19 8.02 3.16
CA TYR A 100 0.03 6.58 3.02
C TYR A 100 1.28 6.16 3.80
N PRO A 101 1.32 4.92 4.31
CA PRO A 101 2.49 4.38 4.97
C PRO A 101 3.59 4.04 3.95
N GLN A 102 4.84 3.97 4.40
CA GLN A 102 6.01 3.66 3.56
C GLN A 102 6.76 2.45 4.08
N THR A 103 6.91 1.43 3.22
CA THR A 103 7.68 0.23 3.51
C THR A 103 9.18 0.50 3.37
N PRO A 104 10.05 -0.17 4.14
CA PRO A 104 11.50 0.03 4.07
C PRO A 104 12.10 -0.43 2.75
N VAL A 105 11.41 -1.33 2.04
CA VAL A 105 11.78 -1.88 0.74
C VAL A 105 10.60 -1.71 -0.22
N SER A 106 10.90 -1.45 -1.50
CA SER A 106 9.89 -1.20 -2.53
C SER A 106 9.08 -2.46 -2.89
N SER A 107 9.68 -3.63 -2.74
CA SER A 107 9.04 -4.92 -2.93
C SER A 107 9.67 -5.99 -2.05
N PHE A 108 8.89 -7.00 -1.69
CA PHE A 108 9.30 -8.07 -0.77
C PHE A 108 8.41 -9.30 -0.90
N SER A 109 8.85 -10.44 -0.37
CA SER A 109 8.06 -11.68 -0.26
C SER A 109 7.89 -12.16 1.18
N GLU A 110 8.82 -11.81 2.06
CA GLU A 110 8.77 -12.13 3.47
C GLU A 110 7.49 -11.56 4.12
N GLY A 111 6.82 -12.37 4.93
CA GLY A 111 5.56 -11.99 5.59
C GLY A 111 4.33 -12.01 4.70
N VAL A 112 4.43 -12.45 3.43
CA VAL A 112 3.26 -12.64 2.56
C VAL A 112 2.78 -14.08 2.62
N THR A 113 1.52 -14.27 3.00
CA THR A 113 0.84 -15.56 2.98
C THR A 113 -0.30 -15.52 1.97
N LEU A 114 -0.21 -16.35 0.92
CA LEU A 114 -1.33 -16.60 0.01
C LEU A 114 -2.24 -17.65 0.66
N GLU A 115 -3.41 -17.25 1.14
CA GLU A 115 -4.28 -18.09 1.97
C GLU A 115 -5.11 -19.07 1.14
N GLN A 116 -5.86 -18.53 0.17
CA GLN A 116 -6.83 -19.27 -0.63
C GLN A 116 -6.95 -18.66 -2.02
N TYR A 117 -7.16 -19.49 -3.03
CA TYR A 117 -7.54 -19.05 -4.37
C TYR A 117 -8.75 -19.84 -4.86
N ASN A 118 -9.71 -19.13 -5.46
CA ASN A 118 -10.86 -19.73 -6.13
C ASN A 118 -10.76 -19.45 -7.63
N SER A 119 -10.49 -20.47 -8.44
CA SER A 119 -10.32 -20.34 -9.90
C SER A 119 -11.59 -19.91 -10.63
N ASN A 120 -12.79 -20.21 -10.09
CA ASN A 120 -14.05 -19.83 -10.71
C ASN A 120 -14.30 -18.32 -10.59
N THR A 121 -13.92 -17.71 -9.47
CA THR A 121 -14.09 -16.27 -9.23
C THR A 121 -12.80 -15.47 -9.46
N GLN A 122 -11.67 -16.17 -9.60
CA GLN A 122 -10.32 -15.63 -9.72
C GLN A 122 -9.92 -14.77 -8.51
N ILE A 123 -10.49 -15.05 -7.34
CA ILE A 123 -10.21 -14.31 -6.10
C ILE A 123 -9.13 -15.03 -5.31
N LEU A 124 -8.00 -14.35 -5.11
CA LEU A 124 -6.90 -14.69 -4.24
C LEU A 124 -7.04 -13.94 -2.91
N GLN A 125 -7.09 -14.67 -1.81
CA GLN A 125 -7.00 -14.13 -0.45
C GLN A 125 -5.55 -14.18 0.00
N LEU A 126 -5.05 -13.07 0.54
CA LEU A 126 -3.70 -13.00 1.07
C LEU A 126 -3.61 -12.12 2.31
N THR A 127 -2.67 -12.47 3.17
CA THR A 127 -2.26 -11.71 4.35
C THR A 127 -0.83 -11.21 4.13
N VAL A 128 -0.55 -9.98 4.52
CA VAL A 128 0.78 -9.38 4.45
C VAL A 128 1.13 -8.81 5.82
N GLU A 129 2.14 -9.40 6.44
CA GLU A 129 2.77 -8.91 7.66
C GLU A 129 4.06 -8.20 7.28
N THR A 130 4.17 -6.92 7.59
CA THR A 130 5.33 -6.10 7.20
C THR A 130 5.59 -4.98 8.19
N LYS A 131 6.64 -4.20 7.96
CA LYS A 131 6.94 -2.99 8.72
C LYS A 131 6.83 -1.78 7.81
N PHE A 132 6.42 -0.66 8.39
CA PHE A 132 6.53 0.66 7.78
C PHE A 132 7.46 1.51 8.64
N PHE A 133 8.29 2.33 7.98
CA PHE A 133 9.23 3.22 8.69
C PHE A 133 8.70 4.65 8.83
N ALA A 134 7.62 4.98 8.12
CA ALA A 134 6.99 6.28 8.16
C ALA A 134 5.54 6.26 7.65
N ILE A 135 4.78 7.28 8.06
CA ILE A 135 3.60 7.75 7.33
C ILE A 135 4.03 8.99 6.54
N TYR A 136 3.82 8.93 5.23
CA TYR A 136 4.14 9.98 4.27
C TYR A 136 2.88 10.76 3.92
N GLY A 137 3.04 12.06 3.68
CA GLY A 137 1.95 12.91 3.21
C GLY A 137 2.43 13.87 2.13
N ASN A 138 1.69 13.98 1.03
CA ASN A 138 1.95 15.00 0.01
C ASN A 138 0.67 15.56 -0.60
N ILE A 139 0.77 16.77 -1.15
CA ILE A 139 -0.22 17.33 -2.07
C ILE A 139 0.30 17.06 -3.49
N PRO A 140 -0.37 16.20 -4.28
CA PRO A 140 0.05 15.89 -5.64
C PRO A 140 0.20 17.16 -6.47
N GLN A 141 1.39 17.38 -7.02
CA GLN A 141 1.67 18.50 -7.92
C GLN A 141 1.47 18.07 -9.37
N VAL A 142 0.98 18.99 -10.19
CA VAL A 142 0.95 18.86 -11.66
C VAL A 142 1.62 20.10 -12.23
N PRO A 143 2.81 20.00 -12.87
CA PRO A 143 3.59 18.79 -13.13
C PRO A 143 4.32 18.26 -11.88
N GLN A 144 4.58 16.95 -11.85
CA GLN A 144 5.48 16.35 -10.85
C GLN A 144 6.92 16.72 -11.21
N ILE A 145 7.59 17.49 -10.37
CA ILE A 145 9.00 17.84 -10.56
C ILE A 145 9.83 16.71 -9.92
N ALA A 146 10.16 15.67 -10.69
CA ALA A 146 10.82 14.44 -10.22
C ALA A 146 12.17 14.66 -9.50
N CYS A 147 12.80 15.82 -9.66
CA CYS A 147 14.09 16.16 -9.04
C CYS A 147 14.10 17.54 -8.36
N GLY A 148 12.93 18.13 -8.10
CA GLY A 148 12.81 19.43 -7.44
C GLY A 148 12.43 19.28 -5.97
N SER A 149 12.85 20.24 -5.15
CA SER A 149 12.32 20.34 -3.78
C SER A 149 10.81 20.51 -3.84
N ALA A 150 10.09 19.70 -3.06
CA ALA A 150 8.64 19.87 -2.91
C ALA A 150 8.36 21.29 -2.38
N PRO A 151 7.34 22.01 -2.91
CA PRO A 151 6.99 23.32 -2.39
C PRO A 151 6.72 23.27 -0.88
N LYS A 152 7.10 24.33 -0.17
CA LYS A 152 6.87 24.42 1.27
C LYS A 152 5.40 24.15 1.60
N GLY A 153 5.16 23.31 2.61
CA GLY A 153 3.80 22.99 3.07
C GLY A 153 3.04 21.98 2.19
N THR A 154 3.70 21.33 1.23
CA THR A 154 3.08 20.32 0.35
C THR A 154 3.58 18.89 0.60
N TYR A 155 4.44 18.72 1.60
CA TYR A 155 5.06 17.45 1.94
C TYR A 155 5.26 17.35 3.46
N LEU A 156 5.11 16.15 4.01
CA LEU A 156 5.42 15.78 5.39
C LEU A 156 5.82 14.31 5.50
N GLN A 157 6.58 13.99 6.55
CA GLN A 157 6.93 12.61 6.90
C GLN A 157 7.00 12.45 8.42
N VAL A 158 6.21 11.52 8.95
CA VAL A 158 6.26 11.14 10.38
C VAL A 158 6.92 9.77 10.47
N ARG A 159 8.14 9.71 11.03
CA ARG A 159 8.93 8.48 11.14
C ARG A 159 8.65 7.76 12.45
N ARG A 160 8.28 6.48 12.36
CA ARG A 160 8.10 5.53 13.47
C ARG A 160 8.32 4.10 12.94
N ASP A 161 8.68 3.17 13.82
CA ASP A 161 8.61 1.74 13.52
C ASP A 161 7.15 1.31 13.69
N ILE A 162 6.48 1.01 12.57
CA ILE A 162 5.06 0.68 12.51
C ILE A 162 4.91 -0.77 12.07
N GLN A 163 4.26 -1.59 12.88
CA GLN A 163 3.92 -2.96 12.49
C GLN A 163 2.66 -2.95 11.62
N GLY A 164 2.70 -3.64 10.48
CA GLY A 164 1.64 -3.68 9.49
C GLY A 164 1.04 -5.07 9.33
N ILE A 165 -0.28 -5.19 9.38
CA ILE A 165 -1.02 -6.38 8.98
C ILE A 165 -2.06 -5.96 7.94
N ILE A 166 -1.96 -6.49 6.74
CA ILE A 166 -2.86 -6.17 5.63
C ILE A 166 -3.53 -7.46 5.17
N LYS A 167 -4.85 -7.47 5.07
CA LYS A 167 -5.63 -8.56 4.50
C LYS A 167 -6.28 -8.10 3.21
N LEU A 168 -6.18 -8.88 2.14
CA LEU A 168 -6.63 -8.50 0.81
C LEU A 168 -7.48 -9.62 0.18
N LYS A 169 -8.54 -9.22 -0.53
CA LYS A 169 -9.16 -10.05 -1.59
C LYS A 169 -8.75 -9.50 -2.94
N ALA A 170 -7.76 -10.10 -3.58
CA ALA A 170 -7.29 -9.74 -4.92
C ALA A 170 -8.08 -10.54 -5.98
N LYS A 171 -8.89 -9.87 -6.80
CA LYS A 171 -9.48 -10.47 -8.00
C LYS A 171 -8.48 -10.36 -9.14
N LEU A 172 -7.84 -11.47 -9.50
CA LEU A 172 -6.86 -11.51 -10.59
C LEU A 172 -7.60 -11.46 -11.94
N VAL A 173 -7.43 -10.36 -12.67
CA VAL A 173 -8.05 -10.15 -13.99
C VAL A 173 -7.03 -10.52 -15.05
N PHE A 174 -7.19 -11.70 -15.64
CA PHE A 174 -6.29 -12.20 -16.67
C PHE A 174 -6.58 -11.53 -18.01
N SER A 175 -5.54 -11.13 -18.73
CA SER A 175 -5.66 -10.63 -20.10
C SER A 175 -6.17 -11.74 -21.02
N ALA A 176 -7.03 -11.39 -21.97
CA ALA A 176 -7.57 -12.31 -22.97
C ALA A 176 -6.49 -12.85 -23.93
#